data_AF-A0A7K2VUX0-F1
#
_entry.id   AF-A0A7K2VUX0-F1
#
_cell.length_a   1.000
_cell.length_b   1.000
_cell.length_c   1.000
_cell.angle_alpha   90.00
_cell.angle_beta   90.00
_cell.angle_gamma   90.00
#
_symmetry.space_group_name_H-M   'P 1'
#
loop_
_entity.id
_entity.type
_entity.pdbx_description
1 polymer ?
#
loop_
_entity_poly.entity_id
_entity_poly.type
_entity_poly.pdbx_seq_one_letter_code
_entity_poly.pdbx_strand_id
1 'polypeptide(L)'
;AGPVRHYVPTSEGFAESVARGLGWGMVPESQAEPLLAAGRVVPLAAGWLDVALYWQQWRLDSPALAALAEAVSATAARALRR
;
A
#
# COMPACT_ATOMS: atom_id res chain seq x y z
N ALA A 1 13.03 -7.61 18.78
CA ALA A 1 12.59 -6.27 18.34
C ALA A 1 13.01 -5.25 19.40
N GLY A 2 13.58 -4.11 19.01
CA GLY A 2 14.06 -3.09 19.95
C GLY A 2 12.92 -2.38 20.71
N PRO A 3 13.22 -1.64 21.80
CA PRO A 3 12.21 -1.05 22.68
C PRO A 3 11.49 0.18 22.08
N VAL A 4 12.09 0.83 21.08
CA VAL A 4 11.52 2.03 20.44
C VAL A 4 10.74 1.64 19.18
N ARG A 5 9.48 2.08 19.11
CA ARG A 5 8.62 1.98 17.93
C ARG A 5 8.03 3.35 17.65
N HIS A 6 8.15 3.80 16.40
CA HIS A 6 7.53 5.04 15.95
C HIS A 6 6.13 4.76 15.43
N TYR A 7 5.17 5.60 15.81
CA TYR A 7 3.80 5.54 15.32
C TYR A 7 3.53 6.75 14.43
N VAL A 8 3.34 6.51 13.13
CA VAL A 8 3.07 7.55 12.12
C VAL A 8 1.78 7.13 11.38
N PRO A 9 0.60 7.66 11.77
CA PRO A 9 -0.70 7.16 11.32
C PRO A 9 -1.15 7.71 9.96
N THR A 10 -0.22 7.86 9.02
CA THR A 10 -0.51 8.25 7.63
C THR A 10 0.34 7.40 6.69
N SER A 11 -0.21 6.98 5.55
CA SER A 11 0.50 6.11 4.61
C SER A 11 1.76 6.79 4.05
N GLU A 12 1.64 8.04 3.61
CA GLU A 12 2.74 8.82 3.05
C GLU A 12 3.78 9.17 4.12
N GLY A 13 3.32 9.58 5.31
CA GLY A 13 4.21 9.93 6.42
C GLY A 13 4.99 8.71 6.91
N PHE A 14 4.37 7.53 6.94
CA PHE A 14 5.05 6.29 7.30
C PHE A 14 6.15 5.95 6.30
N ALA A 15 5.86 5.96 4.99
CA ALA A 15 6.86 5.69 3.95
C ALA A 15 8.03 6.69 3.99
N GLU A 16 7.75 7.99 4.17
CA GLU A 16 8.80 9.01 4.28
C GLU A 16 9.61 8.85 5.58
N SER A 17 9.01 8.44 6.69
CA SER A 17 9.73 8.18 7.94
C SER A 17 10.76 7.05 7.79
N VAL A 18 10.41 6.00 7.04
CA VAL A 18 11.33 4.92 6.66
C VAL A 18 12.44 5.47 5.75
N ALA A 19 12.08 6.24 4.72
CA ALA A 19 13.03 6.84 3.78
C ALA A 19 13.94 7.92 4.39
N ARG A 20 13.64 8.38 5.61
CA ARG A 20 14.46 9.30 6.41
C ARG A 20 15.29 8.58 7.49
N GLY A 21 15.19 7.26 7.58
CA GLY A 21 15.96 6.46 8.53
C GLY A 21 15.43 6.49 9.96
N LEU A 22 14.17 6.91 10.19
CA LEU A 22 13.56 6.86 11.52
C LEU A 22 13.34 5.42 12.00
N GLY A 23 13.32 4.46 11.07
CA GLY A 23 13.22 3.03 11.35
C GLY A 23 13.01 2.24 10.05
N TRP A 24 12.54 1.01 10.20
CA TRP A 24 12.15 0.14 9.09
C TRP A 24 10.68 -0.27 9.22
N GLY A 25 10.08 -0.67 8.11
CA GLY A 25 8.68 -1.11 8.09
C GLY A 25 8.27 -1.70 6.76
N MET A 26 7.09 -2.33 6.75
CA MET A 26 6.44 -2.80 5.53
C MET A 26 5.82 -1.60 4.82
N VAL A 27 6.25 -1.35 3.58
CA VAL A 27 5.74 -0.26 2.73
C VAL A 27 5.09 -0.89 1.50
N PRO A 28 3.87 -0.47 1.10
CA PRO A 28 3.25 -0.92 -0.13
C PRO A 28 4.19 -0.72 -1.33
N GLU A 29 4.22 -1.71 -2.24
CA GLU A 29 5.13 -1.71 -3.38
C GLU A 29 5.07 -0.41 -4.20
N SER A 30 3.86 0.08 -4.50
CA SER A 30 3.64 1.32 -5.24
C SER A 30 4.27 2.57 -4.60
N GLN A 31 4.45 2.58 -3.28
CA GLN A 31 5.15 3.65 -2.55
C GLN A 31 6.66 3.38 -2.43
N ALA A 32 7.06 2.10 -2.38
CA ALA A 32 8.46 1.71 -2.23
C ALA A 32 9.25 1.80 -3.54
N GLU A 33 8.65 1.49 -4.69
CA GLU A 33 9.29 1.52 -6.01
C GLU A 33 10.08 2.82 -6.31
N PRO A 34 9.49 4.03 -6.20
CA PRO A 34 10.24 5.26 -6.45
C PRO A 34 11.38 5.48 -5.44
N LEU A 35 11.22 5.03 -4.19
CA LEU A 35 12.24 5.16 -3.15
C LEU A 35 13.42 4.20 -3.39
N LEU A 36 13.13 2.99 -3.85
CA LEU A 36 14.12 1.98 -4.25
C LEU A 36 14.89 2.44 -5.48
N ALA A 37 14.20 2.94 -6.51
CA ALA A 37 14.81 3.47 -7.73
C ALA A 37 15.75 4.65 -7.44
N ALA A 38 15.40 5.49 -6.46
CA ALA A 38 16.23 6.60 -6.00
C ALA A 38 17.33 6.20 -4.99
N GLY A 39 17.43 4.92 -4.61
CA GLY A 39 18.39 4.44 -3.60
C GLY A 39 18.16 4.99 -2.19
N ARG A 40 16.96 5.52 -1.90
CA ARG A 40 16.61 6.08 -0.58
C ARG A 40 16.28 5.02 0.46
N VAL A 41 15.90 3.82 0.01
CA VAL A 41 15.63 2.65 0.85
C VAL A 41 16.22 1.41 0.19
N VAL A 42 16.38 0.34 0.98
CA VAL A 42 16.85 -0.96 0.50
C VAL A 42 15.94 -2.08 1.06
N PRO A 43 15.79 -3.22 0.37
CA PRO A 43 15.11 -4.37 0.93
C PRO A 43 15.85 -4.93 2.15
N LEU A 44 15.13 -5.23 3.22
CA LEU A 44 15.71 -5.81 4.45
C LEU A 44 15.60 -7.33 4.52
N ALA A 45 14.70 -7.93 3.75
CA ALA A 45 14.48 -9.36 3.69
C ALA A 45 14.18 -9.78 2.25
N ALA A 46 14.37 -11.07 1.96
CA ALA A 46 13.92 -11.65 0.70
C ALA A 46 12.39 -11.85 0.72
N GLY A 47 11.72 -11.50 -0.37
CA GLY A 47 10.27 -11.69 -0.55
C GLY A 47 9.41 -10.51 -0.11
N TRP A 48 8.09 -10.70 -0.22
CA TRP A 48 7.05 -9.71 0.10
C TRP A 48 5.92 -10.36 0.90
N LEU A 49 5.06 -9.53 1.48
CA LEU A 49 3.82 -9.95 2.13
C LEU A 49 2.64 -9.57 1.25
N ASP A 50 1.95 -10.56 0.71
CA ASP A 50 0.72 -10.34 -0.06
C ASP A 50 -0.48 -10.19 0.88
N VAL A 51 -1.29 -9.15 0.65
CA VAL A 51 -2.51 -8.85 1.41
C VAL A 51 -3.69 -8.78 0.45
N ALA A 52 -4.61 -9.72 0.56
CA ALA A 52 -5.82 -9.75 -0.26
C ALA A 52 -6.77 -8.60 0.13
N LEU A 53 -7.22 -7.83 -0.86
CA LEU A 53 -8.19 -6.75 -0.70
C LEU A 53 -9.53 -7.13 -1.31
N TYR A 54 -10.61 -6.65 -0.70
CA TYR A 54 -11.97 -6.93 -1.14
C TYR A 54 -12.75 -5.63 -1.26
N TRP A 55 -13.53 -5.50 -2.33
CA TRP A 55 -14.54 -4.46 -2.45
C TRP A 55 -15.86 -4.96 -1.86
N GLN A 56 -16.47 -4.16 -0.99
CA GLN A 56 -17.77 -4.45 -0.40
C GLN A 56 -18.72 -3.30 -0.69
N GLN A 57 -19.92 -3.63 -1.16
CA GLN A 57 -20.97 -2.66 -1.43
C GLN A 57 -22.34 -3.21 -1.06
N TRP A 58 -23.29 -2.31 -0.82
CA TRP A 58 -24.69 -2.68 -0.64
C TRP A 58 -25.25 -3.27 -1.94
N ARG A 59 -26.08 -4.30 -1.79
CA ARG A 59 -26.80 -4.92 -2.90
C ARG A 59 -28.05 -4.09 -3.21
N LEU A 60 -27.86 -3.06 -4.03
CA LEU A 60 -28.90 -2.15 -4.52
C LEU A 60 -28.84 -2.10 -6.04
N ASP A 61 -30.00 -2.00 -6.68
CA ASP A 61 -30.06 -1.75 -8.12
C ASP A 61 -29.87 -0.24 -8.38
N SER A 62 -28.60 0.17 -8.47
CA SER A 62 -28.20 1.56 -8.65
C SER A 62 -27.14 1.66 -9.73
N PRO A 63 -27.43 2.35 -10.86
CA PRO A 63 -26.44 2.58 -11.91
C PRO A 63 -25.15 3.24 -11.41
N ALA A 64 -25.24 4.12 -10.41
CA ALA A 64 -24.08 4.77 -9.82
C ALA A 64 -23.19 3.79 -9.03
N LEU A 65 -23.79 2.84 -8.29
CA LEU A 65 -23.02 1.81 -7.59
C LEU A 65 -22.40 0.80 -8.56
N ALA A 66 -23.11 0.45 -9.64
CA ALA A 66 -22.55 -0.39 -10.70
C ALA A 66 -21.32 0.28 -11.34
N ALA A 67 -21.43 1.57 -11.69
CA ALA A 67 -20.30 2.33 -12.25
C ALA A 67 -19.11 2.42 -11.28
N LEU A 68 -19.37 2.60 -9.97
CA LEU A 68 -18.32 2.61 -8.96
C LEU A 68 -17.64 1.24 -8.82
N ALA A 69 -18.42 0.15 -8.81
CA ALA A 69 -17.90 -1.22 -8.74
C ALA A 69 -16.95 -1.52 -9.90
N GLU A 70 -17.33 -1.11 -11.12
CA GLU A 70 -16.49 -1.26 -12.32
C GLU A 70 -15.21 -0.42 -12.21
N ALA A 71 -15.31 0.84 -11.77
CA ALA A 71 -14.16 1.72 -11.61
C ALA A 71 -13.15 1.18 -10.57
N VAL A 72 -13.64 0.68 -9.44
CA VAL A 72 -12.81 0.05 -8.39
C VAL A 72 -12.15 -1.21 -8.93
N SER A 73 -12.92 -2.13 -9.51
CA SER A 73 -12.41 -3.41 -10.03
C SER A 73 -11.38 -3.21 -11.15
N ALA A 74 -11.65 -2.32 -12.10
CA ALA A 74 -10.75 -2.01 -13.21
C ALA A 74 -9.45 -1.32 -12.74
N THR A 75 -9.51 -0.53 -11.68
CA THR A 75 -8.31 0.08 -11.09
C THR A 75 -7.51 -0.93 -10.29
N ALA A 76 -8.17 -1.78 -9.49
CA ALA A 76 -7.53 -2.87 -8.77
C ALA A 76 -6.79 -3.83 -9.73
N ALA A 77 -7.40 -4.20 -10.85
CA ALA A 77 -6.78 -5.08 -11.85
C ALA A 77 -5.52 -4.50 -12.50
N ARG A 78 -5.34 -3.17 -12.49
CA ARG A 78 -4.16 -2.49 -13.03
C ARG A 78 -3.11 -2.19 -11.96
N ALA A 79 -3.54 -1.93 -10.72
CA ALA A 79 -2.67 -1.43 -9.66
C ALA A 79 -2.26 -2.49 -8.63
N LEU A 80 -2.95 -3.63 -8.56
CA LEU A 80 -2.67 -4.71 -7.61
C LEU A 80 -2.16 -5.95 -8.34
N ARG A 81 -1.33 -6.72 -7.64
CA ARG A 81 -0.91 -8.06 -8.07
C ARG A 81 -2.11 -9.03 -8.04
N ARG A 82 -2.08 -10.05 -8.91
CA ARG A 82 -3.07 -11.13 -8.95
C ARG A 82 -2.72 -12.24 -7.98
#